data_AF-A0A7I7QYS6-F1
#
_entry.id   AF-A0A7I7QYS6-F1
#
_cell.length_a   1.000
_cell.length_b   1.000
_cell.length_c   1.000
_cell.angle_alpha   90.00
_cell.angle_beta   90.00
_cell.angle_gamma   90.00
#
_symmetry.space_group_name_H-M   'P 1'
#
loop_
_entity.id
_entity.type
_entity.pdbx_description
1 polymer ?
#
loop_
_entity_poly.entity_id
_entity_poly.type
_entity_poly.pdbx_seq_one_letter_code
_entity_poly.pdbx_strand_id
1 'polypeptide(L)'
;MTPDCPYTALAEALITVTLNELGLSHTPVLTTVIATTAEATRRQFTGSPSIVINGVDPWAHPGGEPGLTCRIHPSPAGLPTPHSLAQALIAAVQDDHRAS
;
A
#
# COMPACT_ATOMS: atom_id res chain seq x y z
N MET A 1 7.84 -2.59 1.72
CA MET A 1 8.06 -4.06 1.69
C MET A 1 9.17 -4.44 2.64
N THR A 2 9.19 -5.65 3.19
CA THR A 2 10.40 -6.22 3.84
C THR A 2 11.31 -6.87 2.79
N PRO A 3 12.62 -7.10 3.05
CA PRO A 3 13.57 -7.59 2.05
C PRO A 3 13.15 -8.89 1.35
N ASP A 4 12.59 -9.84 2.09
CA ASP A 4 12.24 -11.17 1.59
C ASP A 4 10.73 -11.34 1.35
N CYS A 5 10.00 -10.23 1.16
CA CYS A 5 8.55 -10.31 0.96
C CYS A 5 8.23 -10.96 -0.41
N PRO A 6 7.59 -12.16 -0.43
CA PRO A 6 7.33 -12.88 -1.68
C PRO A 6 6.25 -12.21 -2.53
N TYR A 7 5.51 -11.26 -1.96
CA TYR A 7 4.37 -10.61 -2.61
C TYR A 7 4.71 -9.26 -3.25
N THR A 8 5.99 -8.86 -3.30
CA THR A 8 6.43 -7.58 -3.88
C THR A 8 5.99 -7.40 -5.33
N ALA A 9 6.35 -8.35 -6.20
CA ALA A 9 5.97 -8.27 -7.62
C ALA A 9 4.44 -8.34 -7.83
N LEU A 10 3.73 -9.10 -7.00
CA LEU A 10 2.28 -9.19 -7.07
C LEU A 10 1.61 -7.87 -6.66
N ALA A 11 2.13 -7.20 -5.63
CA ALA A 11 1.66 -5.89 -5.19
C ALA A 11 1.85 -4.84 -6.30
N GLU A 12 3.04 -4.79 -6.91
CA GLU A 12 3.35 -3.86 -8.00
C GLU A 12 2.46 -4.09 -9.23
N ALA A 13 2.25 -5.34 -9.62
CA ALA A 13 1.37 -5.70 -10.72
C ALA A 13 -0.08 -5.30 -10.44
N LEU A 14 -0.59 -5.60 -9.23
CA LEU A 14 -1.93 -5.22 -8.81
C LEU A 14 -2.14 -3.69 -8.90
N ILE A 15 -1.20 -2.92 -8.34
CA ILE A 15 -1.27 -1.45 -8.37
C ILE A 15 -1.25 -0.92 -9.80
N THR A 16 -0.32 -1.43 -10.63
CA THR A 16 -0.16 -0.97 -12.01
C THR A 16 -1.40 -1.26 -12.85
N VAL A 17 -1.96 -2.47 -12.74
CA VAL A 17 -3.20 -2.84 -13.46
C VAL A 17 -4.36 -1.95 -13.02
N THR A 18 -4.57 -1.78 -11.72
CA THR A 18 -5.68 -0.95 -11.21
C THR A 18 -5.52 0.52 -11.60
N LEU A 19 -4.30 1.08 -11.59
CA LEU A 19 -4.06 2.45 -12.08
C LEU A 19 -4.40 2.58 -13.56
N ASN A 20 -4.00 1.61 -14.39
CA ASN A 20 -4.31 1.60 -15.82
C ASN A 20 -5.83 1.54 -16.06
N GLU A 21 -6.55 0.66 -15.37
CA GLU A 21 -8.01 0.53 -15.48
C GLU A 21 -8.75 1.80 -15.09
N LEU A 22 -8.20 2.58 -14.15
CA LEU A 22 -8.76 3.86 -13.71
C LEU A 22 -8.32 5.06 -14.58
N GLY A 23 -7.49 4.85 -15.60
CA GLY A 23 -6.94 5.94 -16.41
C GLY A 23 -5.89 6.79 -15.68
N LEU A 24 -5.30 6.27 -14.60
CA LEU A 24 -4.29 6.90 -13.76
C LEU A 24 -2.87 6.36 -14.02
N SER A 25 -2.59 5.91 -15.24
CA SER A 25 -1.32 5.26 -15.62
C SER A 25 -0.09 6.16 -15.47
N HIS A 26 -0.27 7.48 -15.40
CA HIS A 26 0.79 8.45 -15.17
C HIS A 26 1.18 8.60 -13.68
N THR A 27 0.43 7.98 -12.76
CA THR A 27 0.71 8.05 -11.33
C THR A 27 2.00 7.29 -11.01
N PRO A 28 3.00 7.91 -10.36
CA PRO A 28 4.24 7.24 -10.03
C PRO A 28 4.01 6.16 -8.96
N VAL A 29 4.60 4.99 -9.19
CA VAL A 29 4.62 3.88 -8.22
C VAL A 29 6.05 3.70 -7.73
N LEU A 30 6.25 3.76 -6.42
CA LEU A 30 7.56 3.62 -5.79
C LEU A 30 7.54 2.50 -4.76
N THR A 31 8.46 1.55 -4.90
CA THR A 31 8.65 0.47 -3.93
C THR A 31 9.77 0.84 -2.96
N THR A 32 9.46 0.87 -1.66
CA THR A 32 10.45 1.07 -0.59
C THR A 32 10.66 -0.22 0.18
N VAL A 33 11.92 -0.64 0.33
CA VAL A 33 12.31 -1.76 1.20
C VAL A 33 12.62 -1.22 2.61
N ILE A 34 11.97 -1.80 3.61
CA ILE A 34 12.12 -1.51 5.04
C ILE A 34 12.83 -2.70 5.67
N ALA A 35 14.11 -2.54 5.98
CA ALA A 35 14.96 -3.63 6.46
C ALA A 35 15.22 -3.59 7.97
N THR A 36 14.80 -2.51 8.65
CA THR A 36 15.08 -2.33 10.09
C THR A 36 13.85 -1.88 10.85
N THR A 37 13.74 -2.28 12.12
CA THR A 37 12.68 -1.82 13.02
C THR A 37 12.69 -0.30 13.18
N ALA A 38 13.87 0.32 13.25
CA ALA A 38 13.99 1.78 13.34
C ALA A 38 13.38 2.48 12.12
N GLU A 39 13.59 1.94 10.91
CA GLU A 39 12.94 2.46 9.72
C GLU A 39 11.44 2.19 9.72
N ALA A 40 11.02 1.02 10.20
CA ALA A 40 9.60 0.69 10.33
C ALA A 40 8.88 1.69 11.23
N THR A 41 9.44 2.02 12.41
CA THR A 41 8.91 3.03 13.31
C THR A 41 8.85 4.42 12.68
N ARG A 42 9.94 4.87 12.03
CA ARG A 42 9.99 6.19 11.39
C ARG A 42 8.91 6.37 10.32
N ARG A 43 8.58 5.31 9.61
CA ARG A 43 7.59 5.33 8.53
C ARG A 43 6.21 4.82 8.94
N GLN A 44 5.99 4.51 10.22
CA GLN A 44 4.75 3.89 10.71
C GLN A 44 4.38 2.62 9.92
N PHE A 45 5.39 1.86 9.51
CA PHE A 45 5.23 0.65 8.74
C PHE A 45 4.78 -0.50 9.66
N THR A 46 3.55 -0.96 9.48
CA THR A 46 2.91 -1.98 10.32
C THR A 46 2.96 -3.40 9.73
N GLY A 47 3.66 -3.58 8.62
CA GLY A 47 3.96 -4.89 8.04
C GLY A 47 3.96 -4.93 6.51
N SER A 48 4.43 -6.03 5.93
CA SER A 48 4.44 -6.25 4.47
C SER A 48 3.36 -7.23 3.99
N PRO A 49 2.78 -7.03 2.79
CA PRO A 49 2.85 -5.80 1.99
C PRO A 49 2.03 -4.67 2.63
N SER A 50 2.49 -3.43 2.45
CA SER A 50 1.74 -2.21 2.77
C SER A 50 1.70 -1.32 1.53
N ILE A 51 0.53 -0.78 1.22
CA ILE A 51 0.30 0.13 0.11
C ILE A 51 -0.07 1.49 0.70
N VAL A 52 0.65 2.52 0.27
CA VAL A 52 0.47 3.90 0.75
C VAL A 52 0.05 4.76 -0.43
N ILE A 53 -1.07 5.46 -0.30
CA ILE A 53 -1.64 6.36 -1.30
C ILE A 53 -1.62 7.76 -0.70
N ASN A 54 -0.97 8.72 -1.37
CA ASN A 54 -0.81 10.10 -0.87
C ASN A 54 -0.31 10.18 0.60
N GLY A 55 0.59 9.28 0.99
CA GLY A 55 1.14 9.22 2.35
C GLY A 55 0.28 8.48 3.38
N VAL A 56 -0.89 7.97 3.01
CA VAL A 56 -1.82 7.25 3.89
C VAL A 56 -1.94 5.78 3.48
N ASP A 57 -1.85 4.83 4.42
CA ASP A 57 -2.21 3.42 4.21
C ASP A 57 -3.71 3.25 4.51
N PRO A 58 -4.59 3.06 3.50
CA PRO A 58 -6.04 2.97 3.69
C PRO A 58 -6.49 1.79 4.56
N TRP A 59 -5.61 0.81 4.75
CA TRP A 59 -5.88 -0.39 5.52
C TRP A 59 -5.07 -0.45 6.81
N ALA A 60 -4.44 0.65 7.24
CA ALA A 60 -3.83 0.76 8.56
C ALA A 60 -4.83 0.42 9.67
N HIS A 61 -4.47 -0.56 10.51
CA HIS A 61 -5.22 -0.81 11.74
C HIS A 61 -4.88 0.31 12.75
N PRO A 62 -5.87 0.99 13.33
CA PRO A 62 -5.64 1.96 14.39
C PRO A 62 -4.90 1.27 15.56
N GLY A 63 -3.75 1.81 15.96
CA GLY A 63 -2.92 1.25 17.03
C GLY A 63 -2.06 0.04 16.64
N GLY A 64 -1.89 -0.23 15.34
CA GLY A 64 -0.92 -1.24 14.88
C GLY A 64 0.51 -0.82 15.22
N GLU A 65 1.24 -1.65 15.96
CA GLU A 65 2.64 -1.41 16.30
C GLU A 65 3.53 -1.53 15.05
N PRO A 66 4.40 -0.52 14.76
CA PRO A 66 5.33 -0.61 13.64
C PRO A 66 6.32 -1.77 13.81
N GLY A 67 6.59 -2.50 12.73
CA GLY A 67 7.50 -3.65 12.80
C GLY A 67 7.75 -4.34 11.46
N LEU A 68 8.77 -5.20 11.45
CA LEU A 68 9.10 -6.07 10.31
C LEU A 68 8.24 -7.34 10.34
N THR A 69 6.93 -7.18 10.27
CA THR A 69 5.96 -8.27 10.36
C THR A 69 5.27 -8.50 9.01
N CYS A 70 4.71 -9.69 8.82
CA CYS A 70 3.77 -9.92 7.71
C CYS A 70 2.40 -9.38 8.08
N ARG A 71 1.76 -8.69 7.13
CA ARG A 71 0.43 -8.13 7.31
C ARG A 71 -0.61 -9.15 6.90
N ILE A 72 -1.59 -9.40 7.78
CA ILE A 72 -2.71 -10.29 7.48
C ILE A 72 -3.81 -9.44 6.84
N HIS A 73 -4.01 -9.62 5.54
CA HIS A 73 -5.23 -9.20 4.85
C HIS A 73 -6.14 -10.42 4.64
N PRO A 74 -7.42 -10.24 4.28
CA PRO A 74 -8.32 -11.36 3.96
C PRO A 74 -7.84 -12.23 2.79
N SER A 75 -6.93 -11.71 1.95
CA SER A 75 -6.35 -12.48 0.86
C SER A 75 -5.12 -13.30 1.32
N PRO A 76 -4.89 -14.49 0.73
CA PRO A 76 -3.71 -15.32 1.05
C PRO A 76 -2.36 -14.62 0.80
N ALA A 77 -2.34 -13.58 -0.04
CA ALA A 77 -1.15 -12.83 -0.39
C ALA A 77 -0.92 -11.59 0.50
N GLY A 78 -1.76 -11.35 1.51
CA GLY A 78 -1.64 -10.15 2.33
C GLY A 78 -1.97 -8.85 1.57
N LEU A 79 -2.64 -8.93 0.41
CA LEU A 79 -2.97 -7.79 -0.44
C LEU A 79 -4.45 -7.39 -0.36
N PRO A 80 -4.80 -6.13 -0.63
CA PRO A 80 -6.20 -5.75 -0.89
C PRO A 80 -6.73 -6.43 -2.15
N THR A 81 -8.05 -6.54 -2.25
CA THR A 81 -8.68 -6.96 -3.52
C THR A 81 -8.56 -5.84 -4.56
N PRO A 82 -8.55 -6.14 -5.87
CA PRO A 82 -8.54 -5.12 -6.92
C PRO A 82 -9.66 -4.09 -6.74
N HIS A 83 -10.86 -4.55 -6.37
CA HIS A 83 -11.99 -3.66 -6.10
C HIS A 83 -11.71 -2.71 -4.92
N SER A 84 -11.20 -3.21 -3.80
CA SER A 84 -10.88 -2.37 -2.64
C SER A 84 -9.75 -1.37 -2.92
N LEU A 85 -8.75 -1.76 -3.73
CA LEU A 85 -7.69 -0.87 -4.15
C LEU A 85 -8.23 0.23 -5.07
N ALA A 86 -9.10 -0.11 -6.02
CA ALA A 86 -9.73 0.86 -6.90
C ALA A 86 -10.55 1.89 -6.11
N GLN A 87 -11.34 1.44 -5.12
CA GLN A 87 -12.10 2.34 -4.24
C GLN A 87 -11.19 3.30 -3.47
N ALA A 88 -10.08 2.80 -2.92
CA ALA A 88 -9.13 3.64 -2.19
C ALA A 88 -8.46 4.70 -3.09
N LEU A 89 -8.11 4.34 -4.32
CA LEU A 89 -7.54 5.28 -5.30
C LEU A 89 -8.55 6.36 -5.72
N ILE A 90 -9.81 5.97 -5.97
CA ILE A 90 -10.88 6.92 -6.32
C ILE A 90 -11.11 7.91 -5.16
N ALA A 91 -11.17 7.42 -3.93
CA ALA A 91 -11.33 8.27 -2.75
C ALA A 91 -10.18 9.28 -2.62
N ALA A 92 -8.94 8.83 -2.80
CA ALA A 92 -7.78 9.72 -2.75
C ALA A 92 -7.83 10.84 -3.80
N VAL A 93 -8.21 10.53 -5.04
CA VAL A 93 -8.39 11.54 -6.11
C VAL A 93 -9.47 12.56 -5.73
N GLN A 94 -10.57 12.10 -5.14
CA GLN A 94 -11.67 13.00 -4.72
C GLN A 94 -11.26 13.93 -3.57
N ASP A 95 -10.45 13.43 -2.64
CA ASP A 95 -9.95 14.24 -1.52
C ASP A 95 -8.92 15.28 -2.00
N ASP A 96 -8.03 14.93 -2.95
CA ASP A 96 -7.10 15.89 -3.57
C ASP A 96 -7.84 17.02 -4.31
N HIS A 97 -8.91 16.69 -5.04
CA HIS A 97 -9.77 17.68 -5.69
C HIS A 97 -10.48 18.61 -4.71
N ARG A 98 -10.82 18.13 -3.51
CA ARG A 98 -11.47 18.94 -2.47
C ARG A 98 -10.48 19.86 -1.75
N ALA A 99 -9.21 19.47 -1.71
CA ALA A 99 -8.13 20.22 -1.07
C ALA A 99 -7.53 21.32 -1.98
N SER A 100 -7.91 21.35 -3.26
CA SER A 100 -7.44 22.32 -4.28
C SER A 100 -8.44 23.46 -4.48
#